data_AF-A0A8J6YBE7-F1
#
_entry.id   AF-A0A8J6YBE7-F1
#
_cell.length_a   1.000
_cell.length_b   1.000
_cell.length_c   1.000
_cell.angle_alpha   90.00
_cell.angle_beta   90.00
_cell.angle_gamma   90.00
#
_symmetry.space_group_name_H-M   'P 1'
#
loop_
_entity.id
_entity.type
_entity.pdbx_description
1 polymer ?
#
loop_
_entity_poly.entity_id
_entity_poly.type
_entity_poly.pdbx_seq_one_letter_code
_entity_poly.pdbx_strand_id
1 'polypeptide(L)'
;MGVTREVIMDLLPLYLSDEASSDSHALVNEHLQNDPELAKLATQWKDRLPEPPPAPVNPDAQVMAYQEAKRQIANRVITLAAAIAFGILIVGGTALIGAMLLLTR
;
A
#
# COMPACT_ATOMS: atom_id res chain seq x y z
N MET A 1 -2.75 20.17 -26.81
CA MET A 1 -3.49 19.03 -26.22
C MET A 1 -3.68 19.38 -24.75
N GLY A 2 -4.93 19.49 -24.30
CA GLY A 2 -5.20 19.82 -22.90
C GLY A 2 -4.97 18.61 -22.00
N VAL A 3 -4.51 18.84 -20.79
CA VAL A 3 -4.52 17.81 -19.74
C VAL A 3 -5.97 17.63 -19.28
N THR A 4 -6.42 16.40 -19.13
CA THR A 4 -7.79 16.12 -18.70
C THR A 4 -7.91 16.16 -17.17
N ARG A 5 -9.12 16.39 -16.67
CA ARG A 5 -9.42 16.43 -15.24
C ARG A 5 -9.01 15.15 -14.51
N GLU A 6 -9.09 14.03 -15.19
CA GLU A 6 -8.76 12.69 -14.71
C GLU A 6 -7.26 12.55 -14.46
N VAL A 7 -6.43 13.07 -15.37
CA VAL A 7 -4.98 13.12 -15.17
C VAL A 7 -4.63 13.99 -13.96
N ILE A 8 -5.33 15.12 -13.77
CA ILE A 8 -5.15 15.95 -12.58
C ILE A 8 -5.57 15.20 -11.31
N MET A 9 -6.63 14.40 -11.37
CA MET A 9 -7.09 13.58 -10.26
C MET A 9 -6.06 12.50 -9.89
N ASP A 10 -5.41 11.89 -10.88
CA ASP A 10 -4.34 10.91 -10.67
C ASP A 10 -3.09 11.54 -10.05
N LEU A 11 -2.81 12.81 -10.37
CA LEU A 11 -1.70 13.58 -9.79
C LEU A 11 -2.01 14.13 -8.40
N LEU A 12 -3.28 14.21 -8.01
CA LEU A 12 -3.73 14.85 -6.77
C LEU A 12 -3.12 14.23 -5.50
N PRO A 13 -2.99 12.89 -5.34
CA PRO A 13 -2.32 12.30 -4.19
C PRO A 13 -0.86 12.76 -4.04
N LEU A 14 -0.12 12.78 -5.14
CA LEU A 14 1.30 13.18 -5.17
C LEU A 14 1.45 14.69 -4.88
N TYR A 15 0.54 15.50 -5.41
CA TYR A 15 0.46 16.92 -5.12
C TYR A 15 0.18 17.20 -3.64
N LEU A 16 -0.72 16.43 -3.02
CA LEU A 16 -1.10 16.60 -1.62
C LEU A 16 -0.02 16.09 -0.65
N SER A 17 0.83 15.14 -1.06
CA SER A 17 1.95 14.64 -0.25
C SER A 17 3.28 15.38 -0.49
N ASP A 18 3.29 16.42 -1.31
CA ASP A 18 4.50 17.19 -1.69
C ASP A 18 5.57 16.34 -2.39
N GLU A 19 5.15 15.26 -3.06
CA GLU A 19 6.02 14.32 -3.80
C GLU A 19 5.98 14.55 -5.32
N ALA A 20 5.13 15.45 -5.79
CA ALA A 20 5.05 15.81 -7.20
C ALA A 20 6.22 16.73 -7.60
N SER A 21 6.62 16.68 -8.88
CA SER A 21 7.59 17.64 -9.42
C SER A 21 7.02 19.06 -9.45
N SER A 22 7.89 20.06 -9.52
CA SER A 22 7.51 21.48 -9.61
C SER A 22 6.53 21.76 -10.75
N ASP A 23 6.75 21.14 -11.90
CA ASP A 23 5.93 21.32 -13.10
C ASP A 23 4.53 20.73 -12.91
N SER A 24 4.46 19.55 -12.27
CA SER A 24 3.19 18.93 -11.90
C SER A 24 2.43 19.75 -10.84
N HIS A 25 3.14 20.36 -9.88
CA HIS A 25 2.52 21.27 -8.92
C HIS A 25 1.90 22.49 -9.59
N ALA A 26 2.61 23.11 -10.53
CA ALA A 26 2.10 24.26 -11.29
C ALA A 26 0.83 23.88 -12.09
N LEU A 27 0.87 22.73 -12.77
CA LEU A 27 -0.24 22.22 -13.57
C LEU A 27 -1.49 21.92 -12.73
N VAL A 28 -1.33 21.27 -11.58
CA VAL A 28 -2.44 20.95 -10.67
C VAL A 28 -3.02 22.24 -10.07
N ASN A 29 -2.17 23.19 -9.67
CA ASN A 29 -2.63 24.48 -9.15
C ASN A 29 -3.46 25.27 -10.17
N GLU A 30 -3.03 25.31 -11.42
CA GLU A 30 -3.78 25.95 -12.50
C GLU A 30 -5.18 25.31 -12.65
N HIS A 31 -5.29 23.98 -12.59
CA HIS A 31 -6.57 23.30 -12.69
C HIS A 31 -7.47 23.52 -11.47
N LEU A 32 -6.91 23.55 -10.26
CA LEU A 32 -7.68 23.82 -9.04
C LEU A 32 -8.22 25.26 -9.00
N GLN A 33 -7.50 26.23 -9.58
CA GLN A 33 -7.99 27.60 -9.70
C GLN A 33 -9.15 27.74 -10.69
N ASN A 34 -9.12 26.93 -11.76
CA ASN A 34 -10.10 26.99 -12.84
C ASN A 34 -11.34 26.08 -12.59
N ASP A 35 -11.23 25.06 -11.73
CA ASP A 35 -12.33 24.13 -11.37
C ASP A 35 -12.59 24.16 -9.85
N PRO A 36 -13.58 24.96 -9.38
CA PRO A 36 -13.95 25.05 -7.98
C PRO A 36 -14.50 23.74 -7.38
N GLU A 37 -15.05 22.85 -8.20
CA GLU A 37 -15.52 21.54 -7.72
C GLU A 37 -14.33 20.61 -7.45
N LEU A 38 -13.33 20.62 -8.32
CA LEU A 38 -12.08 19.89 -8.12
C LEU A 38 -11.33 20.41 -6.89
N ALA A 39 -11.31 21.73 -6.66
CA ALA A 39 -10.71 22.32 -5.46
C ALA A 39 -11.39 21.84 -4.16
N LYS A 40 -12.72 21.73 -4.16
CA LYS A 40 -13.47 21.15 -3.02
C LYS A 40 -13.11 19.69 -2.80
N LEU A 41 -13.00 18.89 -3.86
CA LEU A 41 -12.59 17.48 -3.77
C LEU A 41 -11.18 17.35 -3.19
N ALA A 42 -10.23 18.15 -3.67
CA ALA A 42 -8.85 18.16 -3.16
C ALA A 42 -8.77 18.47 -1.66
N THR A 43 -9.59 19.41 -1.20
CA THR A 43 -9.68 19.76 0.24
C THR A 43 -10.21 18.58 1.05
N GLN A 44 -11.28 17.91 0.60
CA GLN A 44 -11.82 16.72 1.28
C GLN A 44 -10.82 15.56 1.32
N TRP A 45 -9.97 15.42 0.31
CA TRP A 45 -8.93 14.39 0.27
C TRP A 45 -7.80 14.70 1.24
N LYS A 46 -7.40 15.98 1.32
CA LYS A 46 -6.40 16.44 2.29
C LYS A 46 -6.80 16.08 3.73
N ASP A 47 -8.08 16.25 4.08
CA ASP A 47 -8.59 15.92 5.42
C ASP A 47 -8.64 14.41 5.72
N ARG A 48 -8.58 13.56 4.67
CA ARG A 48 -8.60 12.09 4.79
C ARG A 48 -7.22 11.46 4.75
N LEU A 49 -6.22 12.18 4.25
CA LEU A 49 -4.85 11.71 4.23
C LEU A 49 -4.31 11.75 5.66
N PRO A 50 -3.78 10.62 6.18
CA PRO A 50 -2.99 10.68 7.41
C PRO A 50 -1.87 11.71 7.22
N GLU A 51 -1.64 12.56 8.21
CA GLU A 51 -0.47 13.44 8.17
C GLU A 51 0.77 12.58 7.92
N PRO A 52 1.63 12.95 6.94
CA PRO A 52 2.88 12.26 6.74
C PRO A 52 3.61 12.17 8.07
N PRO A 53 4.10 10.99 8.48
CA PRO A 53 4.86 10.88 9.71
C PRO A 53 6.01 11.88 9.65
N PRO A 54 6.29 12.62 10.74
CA PRO A 54 7.29 13.67 10.73
C PRO A 54 8.61 13.09 10.23
N ALA A 55 9.26 13.82 9.31
CA ALA A 55 10.53 13.42 8.74
C ALA A 55 11.49 13.04 9.87
N PRO A 56 12.07 11.83 9.88
CA PRO A 56 12.86 11.39 11.00
C PRO A 56 14.08 12.30 11.16
N VAL A 57 14.13 13.02 12.29
CA VAL A 57 15.15 14.03 12.62
C VAL A 57 16.56 13.44 12.63
N ASN A 58 16.68 12.12 12.78
CA ASN A 58 17.93 11.38 12.81
C ASN A 58 17.93 10.27 11.74
N PRO A 59 18.97 10.17 10.88
CA PRO A 59 19.18 9.03 9.97
C PRO A 59 19.05 7.66 10.65
N ASP A 60 19.48 7.54 11.90
CA ASP A 60 19.39 6.28 12.66
C ASP A 60 17.92 5.88 12.95
N ALA A 61 17.02 6.86 13.08
CA ALA A 61 15.60 6.61 13.27
C ALA A 61 14.94 6.07 12.00
N GLN A 62 15.43 6.44 10.80
CA GLN A 62 14.96 5.87 9.53
C GLN A 62 15.35 4.40 9.42
N VAL A 63 16.59 4.07 9.79
CA VAL A 63 17.11 2.70 9.78
C VAL A 63 16.31 1.84 10.77
N MET A 64 16.03 2.36 11.97
CA MET A 64 15.22 1.67 12.98
C MET A 64 13.79 1.42 12.50
N ALA A 65 13.11 2.44 11.96
CA ALA A 65 11.75 2.31 11.42
C ALA A 65 11.67 1.29 10.27
N TYR A 66 12.68 1.29 9.39
CA TYR A 66 12.78 0.31 8.30
C TYR A 66 13.00 -1.12 8.83
N GLN A 67 13.86 -1.29 9.84
CA GLN A 67 14.09 -2.61 10.46
C GLN A 67 12.84 -3.13 11.17
N GLU A 68 12.10 -2.26 11.86
CA GLU A 68 10.83 -2.62 12.51
C GLU A 68 9.77 -3.03 11.50
N ALA A 69 9.61 -2.27 10.41
CA ALA A 69 8.70 -2.62 9.32
C ALA A 69 9.07 -3.97 8.68
N LYS A 70 10.36 -4.19 8.41
CA LYS A 70 10.87 -5.46 7.86
C LYS A 70 10.59 -6.64 8.79
N ARG A 71 10.73 -6.45 10.10
CA ARG A 71 10.44 -7.49 11.11
C ARG A 71 8.95 -7.84 11.16
N GLN A 72 8.07 -6.85 11.06
CA GLN A 72 6.62 -7.09 11.01
C GLN A 72 6.22 -7.88 9.76
N ILE A 73 6.76 -7.52 8.60
CA ILE A 73 6.53 -8.23 7.34
C ILE A 73 7.07 -9.66 7.44
N ALA A 74 8.30 -9.85 7.93
CA ALA A 74 8.89 -11.17 8.09
C ALA A 74 8.04 -12.08 8.98
N ASN A 75 7.57 -11.57 10.13
CA ASN A 75 6.71 -12.33 11.03
C ASN A 75 5.41 -12.76 10.35
N ARG A 76 4.75 -11.86 9.60
CA ARG A 76 3.52 -12.18 8.85
C ARG A 76 3.77 -13.23 7.78
N VAL A 77 4.87 -13.12 7.04
CA VAL A 77 5.23 -14.09 6.00
C VAL A 77 5.52 -15.46 6.61
N ILE A 78 6.26 -15.52 7.72
CA ILE A 78 6.57 -16.77 8.42
C ILE A 78 5.31 -17.43 8.96
N THR A 79 4.40 -16.65 9.59
CA THR A 79 3.15 -17.22 10.13
C THR A 79 2.24 -17.74 9.02
N LEU A 80 2.10 -17.02 7.91
CA LEU A 80 1.34 -17.48 6.75
C LEU A 80 1.96 -18.73 6.12
N ALA A 81 3.28 -18.76 5.95
CA ALA A 81 3.98 -19.92 5.42
C ALA A 81 3.79 -21.16 6.32
N ALA A 82 3.87 -20.99 7.64
CA ALA A 82 3.63 -22.07 8.60
C ALA A 82 2.19 -22.58 8.53
N ALA A 83 1.19 -21.69 8.44
CA ALA A 83 -0.21 -22.08 8.32
C ALA A 83 -0.49 -22.87 7.02
N ILE A 84 0.08 -22.41 5.90
CA ILE A 84 -0.05 -23.10 4.60
C ILE A 84 0.63 -24.47 4.65
N ALA A 85 1.86 -24.55 5.16
CA ALA A 85 2.58 -25.82 5.27
C ALA A 85 1.83 -26.83 6.14
N PHE A 86 1.28 -26.38 7.28
CA PHE A 86 0.49 -27.22 8.16
C PHE A 86 -0.80 -27.71 7.50
N GLY A 87 -1.49 -26.82 6.76
CA GLY A 87 -2.67 -27.18 5.98
C GLY A 87 -2.38 -28.25 4.92
N ILE A 88 -1.29 -28.10 4.17
CA ILE A 88 -0.84 -29.09 3.17
C ILE A 88 -0.54 -30.43 3.84
N LEU A 89 0.12 -30.42 5.00
CA LEU A 89 0.49 -31.64 5.72
C LEU A 89 -0.75 -32.40 6.20
N ILE A 90 -1.77 -31.69 6.70
CA ILE A 90 -3.05 -32.31 7.10
C ILE A 90 -3.76 -32.91 5.89
N VAL A 91 -3.95 -32.13 4.82
CA VAL A 91 -4.67 -32.59 3.62
C VAL A 91 -3.94 -33.73 2.92
N GLY A 92 -2.62 -33.62 2.78
CA GLY A 92 -1.78 -34.66 2.20
C GLY A 92 -1.79 -35.94 3.05
N GLY A 93 -1.70 -35.80 4.38
CA GLY A 93 -1.74 -36.92 5.31
C GLY A 93 -3.07 -37.67 5.27
N THR A 94 -4.20 -36.96 5.27
CA THR A 94 -5.53 -37.59 5.18
C THR A 94 -5.75 -38.27 3.83
N ALA A 95 -5.29 -37.68 2.73
CA ALA A 95 -5.36 -38.29 1.41
C ALA A 95 -4.54 -39.58 1.32
N LEU A 96 -3.34 -39.61 1.90
CA LEU A 96 -2.46 -40.79 1.92
C LEU A 96 -3.08 -41.95 2.72
N ILE A 97 -3.64 -41.65 3.90
CA ILE A 97 -4.33 -42.63 4.74
C ILE A 97 -5.56 -43.19 4.00
N GLY A 98 -6.35 -42.33 3.36
CA GLY A 98 -7.51 -42.74 2.57
C GLY A 98 -7.14 -43.64 1.40
N ALA A 99 -6.08 -43.30 0.66
CA ALA A 99 -5.57 -44.13 -0.44
C ALA A 99 -5.09 -45.51 0.05
N MET A 100 -4.37 -45.56 1.17
CA MET A 100 -3.89 -46.81 1.76
C MET A 100 -5.05 -47.74 2.17
N LEU A 101 -6.11 -47.19 2.76
CA LEU A 101 -7.31 -47.97 3.14
C LEU A 101 -8.07 -48.52 1.93
N LEU A 102 -8.14 -47.77 0.82
CA LEU A 102 -8.74 -48.21 -0.43
C LEU A 102 -7.94 -49.34 -1.10
N LEU A 103 -6.61 -49.28 -1.07
CA LEU A 103 -5.71 -50.29 -1.63
C LEU A 103 -5.71 -51.62 -0.85
N THR A 104 -6.12 -51.60 0.43
CA THR A 104 -6.12 -52.78 1.31
C THR A 104 -7.46 -53.52 1.31
N ARG A 105 -8.48 -52.98 0.63
CA ARG A 105 -9.83 -53.57 0.50
C ARG A 105 -10.02 -54.28 -0.82
#